data_AF-A0A850GLJ8-F1
#
_entry.id   AF-A0A850GLJ8-F1
#
_cell.length_a   1.000
_cell.length_b   1.000
_cell.length_c   1.000
_cell.angle_alpha   90.00
_cell.angle_beta   90.00
_cell.angle_gamma   90.00
#
_symmetry.space_group_name_H-M   'P 1'
#
loop_
_entity.id
_entity.type
_entity.pdbx_description
1 polymer ?
#
loop_
_entity_poly.entity_id
_entity_poly.type
_entity_poly.pdbx_seq_one_letter_code
_entity_poly.pdbx_strand_id
1 'polypeptide(L)'
;MQGRGPAPGRGREHQRDDRDQHRPERVADERDEPPLSLINKWPYYRSKYYGEQSALARDAEDFEVVVVNPALLLGPGDLHGSSTEDVRRALEQRSPVVPAGGYAFVDARDAAEGMILALQKGRAGP
;
A
#
# COMPACT_ATOMS: atom_id res chain seq x y z
N MET A 1 -4.43 0.02 68.18
CA MET A 1 -3.93 0.47 66.87
C MET A 1 -3.14 -0.68 66.25
N GLN A 2 -3.72 -1.34 65.23
CA GLN A 2 -3.20 -2.44 64.39
C GLN A 2 -4.43 -2.93 63.60
N GLY A 3 -4.50 -3.11 62.29
CA GLY A 3 -3.69 -2.75 61.12
C GLY A 3 -4.62 -2.94 59.92
N ARG A 4 -4.67 -2.00 58.97
CA ARG A 4 -5.45 -2.16 57.72
C ARG A 4 -4.64 -3.03 56.77
N GLY A 5 -5.14 -4.22 56.46
CA GLY A 5 -4.57 -5.09 55.42
C GLY A 5 -4.73 -4.47 54.02
N PRO A 6 -3.82 -4.76 53.07
CA PRO A 6 -3.85 -4.18 51.74
C PRO A 6 -4.99 -4.79 50.90
N ALA A 7 -5.58 -3.94 50.04
CA ALA A 7 -6.62 -4.33 49.09
C ALA A 7 -6.08 -5.32 48.04
N PRO A 8 -6.92 -6.25 47.53
CA PRO A 8 -6.48 -7.23 46.55
C PRO A 8 -6.06 -6.54 45.25
N GLY A 9 -4.85 -6.89 44.79
CA GLY A 9 -4.26 -6.36 43.57
C GLY A 9 -5.14 -6.65 42.36
N ARG A 10 -5.43 -5.60 41.58
CA ARG A 10 -6.00 -5.76 40.25
C ARG A 10 -5.03 -6.63 39.45
N GLY A 11 -5.53 -7.80 39.03
CA GLY A 11 -4.81 -8.70 38.15
C GLY A 11 -4.30 -7.91 36.95
N ARG A 12 -3.02 -8.10 36.62
CA ARG A 12 -2.47 -7.65 35.35
C ARG A 12 -3.20 -8.44 34.28
N GLU A 13 -4.28 -7.86 33.75
CA GLU A 13 -4.82 -8.28 32.46
C GLU A 13 -3.64 -8.28 31.50
N HIS A 14 -3.25 -9.48 31.06
CA HIS A 14 -2.40 -9.63 29.90
C HIS A 14 -3.12 -8.89 28.78
N GLN A 15 -2.64 -7.68 28.51
CA GLN A 15 -2.88 -6.97 27.27
C GLN A 15 -2.42 -7.96 26.19
N ARG A 16 -3.37 -8.71 25.63
CA ARG A 16 -3.09 -9.57 24.49
C ARG A 16 -2.52 -8.65 23.44
N ASP A 17 -1.37 -9.04 22.92
CA ASP A 17 -0.65 -8.28 21.92
C ASP A 17 -1.55 -8.19 20.68
N ASP A 18 -2.24 -7.05 20.49
CA ASP A 18 -3.11 -6.78 19.34
C ASP A 18 -2.34 -6.84 18.01
N ARG A 19 -1.01 -6.99 18.04
CA ARG A 19 -0.13 -7.14 16.87
C ARG A 19 -0.37 -8.42 16.05
N ASP A 20 -1.07 -9.42 16.58
CA ASP A 20 -1.27 -10.71 15.90
C ASP A 20 -2.58 -10.83 15.10
N GLN A 21 -3.49 -9.86 15.19
CA GLN A 21 -4.88 -10.05 14.71
C GLN A 21 -5.11 -9.84 13.20
N HIS A 22 -4.09 -9.52 12.40
CA HIS A 22 -4.30 -9.14 10.99
C HIS A 22 -3.23 -9.61 10.00
N ARG A 23 -2.40 -10.61 10.35
CA ARG A 23 -1.51 -11.18 9.33
C ARG A 23 -2.38 -11.92 8.31
N PRO A 24 -2.41 -11.48 7.04
CA PRO A 24 -3.25 -12.14 6.06
C PRO A 24 -2.75 -13.58 5.87
N GLU A 25 -3.68 -14.54 5.87
CA GLU A 25 -3.37 -15.98 5.69
C GLU A 25 -2.61 -16.24 4.38
N ARG A 26 -2.76 -15.33 3.40
CA ARG A 26 -2.09 -15.33 2.10
C ARG A 26 -1.76 -13.90 1.66
N VAL A 27 -0.56 -13.70 1.11
CA VAL A 27 -0.16 -12.44 0.45
C VAL A 27 -0.66 -12.48 -0.99
N ALA A 28 -1.37 -11.43 -1.41
CA ALA A 28 -1.83 -11.30 -2.80
C ALA A 28 -0.67 -10.91 -3.72
N ASP A 29 -0.73 -11.36 -4.98
CA ASP A 29 0.22 -11.02 -6.03
C ASP A 29 -0.50 -10.75 -7.37
N GLU A 30 0.25 -10.39 -8.41
CA GLU A 30 -0.30 -9.97 -9.71
C GLU A 30 -1.04 -11.10 -10.46
N ARG A 31 -0.99 -12.34 -9.96
CA ARG A 31 -1.71 -13.49 -10.54
C ARG A 31 -3.09 -13.68 -9.94
N ASP A 32 -3.44 -12.92 -8.90
CA ASP A 32 -4.76 -12.96 -8.29
C ASP A 32 -5.82 -12.30 -9.16
N GLU A 33 -7.04 -12.85 -9.11
CA GLU A 33 -8.16 -12.21 -9.79
C GLU A 33 -8.42 -10.82 -9.19
N PRO A 34 -8.53 -9.78 -10.04
CA PRO A 34 -8.79 -8.44 -9.55
C PRO A 34 -10.18 -8.39 -8.92
N PRO A 35 -10.34 -7.77 -7.73
CA PRO A 35 -11.64 -7.72 -7.04
C PRO A 35 -12.56 -6.68 -7.69
N LEU A 36 -13.09 -6.99 -8.88
CA LEU A 36 -13.88 -6.08 -9.73
C LEU A 36 -15.09 -5.49 -9.00
N SER A 37 -15.75 -6.29 -8.16
CA SER A 37 -16.91 -5.85 -7.36
C SER A 37 -16.55 -4.76 -6.34
N LEU A 38 -15.31 -4.74 -5.86
CA LEU A 38 -14.79 -3.73 -4.95
C LEU A 38 -14.28 -2.50 -5.71
N ILE A 39 -13.37 -2.68 -6.66
CA ILE A 39 -12.70 -1.55 -7.33
C ILE A 39 -13.67 -0.75 -8.20
N ASN A 40 -14.74 -1.35 -8.73
CA ASN A 40 -15.74 -0.63 -9.53
C ASN A 40 -16.52 0.42 -8.73
N LYS A 41 -16.53 0.32 -7.39
CA LYS A 41 -17.15 1.31 -6.51
C LYS A 41 -16.30 2.59 -6.37
N TRP A 42 -15.04 2.55 -6.80
CA TRP A 42 -14.06 3.60 -6.59
C TRP A 42 -13.46 4.04 -7.94
N PRO A 43 -13.82 5.24 -8.45
CA PRO A 43 -13.42 5.68 -9.78
C PRO A 43 -11.92 5.61 -10.05
N TYR A 44 -11.08 5.91 -9.05
CA TYR A 44 -9.63 5.84 -9.16
C TYR A 44 -9.13 4.42 -9.48
N TYR A 45 -9.46 3.43 -8.65
CA TYR A 45 -9.02 2.04 -8.85
C TYR A 45 -9.59 1.45 -10.13
N ARG A 46 -10.86 1.75 -10.42
CA ARG A 46 -11.49 1.38 -11.70
C ARG A 46 -10.70 1.91 -12.89
N SER A 47 -10.31 3.18 -12.85
CA SER A 47 -9.59 3.81 -13.96
C SER A 47 -8.18 3.26 -14.14
N LYS A 48 -7.49 2.90 -13.05
CA LYS A 48 -6.17 2.27 -13.12
C LYS A 48 -6.24 0.86 -13.70
N TYR A 49 -7.18 0.04 -13.23
CA TYR A 49 -7.37 -1.32 -13.74
C TYR A 49 -7.70 -1.33 -15.23
N TYR A 50 -8.76 -0.64 -15.66
CA TYR A 50 -9.13 -0.65 -17.07
C TYR A 50 -8.12 0.06 -17.98
N GLY A 51 -7.34 1.01 -17.45
CA GLY A 51 -6.21 1.60 -18.15
C GLY A 51 -5.12 0.58 -18.47
N GLU A 52 -4.75 -0.24 -17.48
CA GLU A 52 -3.82 -1.37 -17.67
C GLU A 52 -4.35 -2.37 -18.71
N GLN A 53 -5.60 -2.81 -18.56
CA GLN A 53 -6.21 -3.76 -19.51
C GLN A 53 -6.26 -3.19 -20.94
N SER A 54 -6.50 -1.90 -21.08
CA SER A 54 -6.48 -1.22 -22.39
C SER A 54 -5.09 -1.15 -22.98
N ALA A 55 -4.04 -1.03 -22.15
CA ALA A 55 -2.65 -1.06 -22.62
C ALA A 55 -2.27 -2.48 -23.04
N LEU A 56 -2.51 -3.49 -22.20
CA LEU A 56 -2.20 -4.89 -22.50
C LEU A 56 -2.93 -5.40 -23.74
N ALA A 57 -4.16 -4.94 -23.99
CA ALA A 57 -4.90 -5.28 -25.22
C ALA A 57 -4.25 -4.75 -26.52
N ARG A 58 -3.22 -3.88 -26.43
CA ARG A 58 -2.46 -3.37 -27.56
C ARG A 58 -1.14 -4.11 -27.77
N ASP A 59 -0.77 -5.03 -26.87
CA ASP A 59 0.42 -5.86 -27.03
C ASP A 59 0.31 -6.71 -28.30
N ALA A 60 1.32 -6.63 -29.16
CA ALA A 60 1.36 -7.26 -30.46
C ALA A 60 2.81 -7.49 -30.91
N GLU A 61 3.02 -8.28 -31.97
CA GLU A 61 4.34 -8.60 -32.52
C GLU A 61 5.14 -7.34 -32.92
N ASP A 62 4.46 -6.26 -33.34
CA ASP A 62 5.06 -4.99 -33.72
C ASP A 62 4.99 -3.90 -32.64
N PHE A 63 4.41 -4.20 -31.48
CA PHE A 63 4.25 -3.26 -30.37
C PHE A 63 4.21 -3.98 -29.00
N GLU A 64 5.35 -3.97 -28.30
CA GLU A 64 5.48 -4.57 -26.97
C GLU A 64 4.95 -3.65 -25.86
N VAL A 65 4.16 -4.20 -24.95
CA VAL A 65 3.64 -3.52 -23.76
C VAL A 65 4.19 -4.16 -22.50
N VAL A 66 4.93 -3.39 -21.72
CA VAL A 66 5.40 -3.75 -20.37
C VAL A 66 4.70 -2.87 -19.35
N VAL A 67 4.09 -3.48 -18.33
CA VAL A 67 3.41 -2.78 -17.24
C VAL A 67 4.24 -2.88 -15.96
N VAL A 68 4.34 -1.75 -15.24
CA VAL A 68 4.95 -1.70 -13.90
C VAL A 68 3.91 -1.14 -12.93
N ASN A 69 3.68 -1.84 -11.83
CA ASN A 69 2.67 -1.50 -10.83
C ASN A 69 3.33 -1.12 -9.48
N PRO A 70 3.97 0.06 -9.39
CA PRO A 70 4.55 0.49 -8.13
C PRO A 70 3.44 0.78 -7.10
N ALA A 71 3.75 0.58 -5.83
CA ALA A 71 2.91 1.00 -4.72
C ALA A 71 2.98 2.53 -4.52
N LEU A 72 2.73 3.03 -3.31
CA LEU A 72 2.84 4.47 -3.02
C LEU A 72 4.28 4.95 -3.26
N LEU A 73 4.46 5.91 -4.16
CA LEU A 73 5.77 6.52 -4.38
C LEU A 73 6.03 7.57 -3.31
N LEU A 74 7.13 7.47 -2.58
CA LEU A 74 7.59 8.51 -1.65
C LEU A 74 9.00 8.92 -2.03
N GLY A 75 9.30 10.22 -2.06
CA GLY A 75 10.65 10.65 -2.40
C GLY A 75 10.76 12.14 -2.69
N PRO A 76 12.00 12.60 -2.97
CA PRO A 76 12.23 13.99 -3.34
C PRO A 76 11.57 14.33 -4.69
N GLY A 77 11.24 15.60 -4.89
CA GLY A 77 10.67 16.10 -6.15
C GLY A 77 9.15 16.00 -6.27
N ASP A 78 8.43 15.61 -5.22
CA ASP A 78 6.97 15.68 -5.15
C ASP A 78 6.47 17.13 -4.95
N LEU A 79 6.64 17.95 -5.98
CA LEU A 79 6.37 19.40 -5.95
C LEU A 79 4.91 19.74 -5.60
N HIS A 80 3.98 18.83 -5.91
CA HIS A 80 2.55 19.02 -5.67
C HIS A 80 2.06 18.34 -4.39
N GLY A 81 2.94 17.63 -3.66
CA GLY A 81 2.56 16.88 -2.48
C GLY A 81 1.55 15.77 -2.79
N SER A 82 1.69 15.09 -3.93
CA SER A 82 0.75 14.04 -4.35
C SER A 82 0.73 12.85 -3.38
N SER A 83 1.85 12.56 -2.72
CA SER A 83 1.98 11.41 -1.81
C SER A 83 2.81 11.73 -0.56
N THR A 84 3.74 12.68 -0.66
CA THR A 84 4.58 13.11 0.47
C THR A 84 3.86 14.05 1.43
N GLU A 85 2.75 14.66 1.02
CA GLU A 85 1.93 15.54 1.85
C GLU A 85 1.37 14.81 3.09
N ASP A 86 0.98 13.55 2.94
CA ASP A 86 0.48 12.74 4.06
C ASP A 86 1.57 12.51 5.11
N VAL A 87 2.81 12.26 4.66
CA VAL A 87 3.98 12.14 5.54
C VAL A 87 4.24 13.47 6.25
N ARG A 88 4.23 14.58 5.53
CA ARG A 88 4.40 15.93 6.10
C ARG A 88 3.35 16.21 7.17
N ARG A 89 2.07 15.94 6.89
CA ARG A 89 0.96 16.13 7.84
C ARG A 89 1.10 15.25 9.07
N ALA A 90 1.55 14.01 8.92
CA ALA A 90 1.80 13.13 10.04
C ALA A 90 2.91 13.68 10.95
N LEU A 91 4.03 14.14 10.37
CA LEU A 91 5.14 14.74 11.11
C LEU A 91 4.74 16.06 11.80
N GLU A 92 3.87 16.84 11.17
CA GLU A 92 3.31 18.07 11.75
C GLU A 92 2.18 17.82 12.77
N GLN A 93 1.82 16.56 13.04
CA GLN A 93 0.70 16.18 13.91
C GLN A 93 -0.64 16.79 13.44
N ARG A 94 -0.78 16.98 12.13
CA ARG A 94 -1.97 17.51 11.45
C ARG A 94 -2.84 16.42 10.82
N SER A 95 -2.55 15.16 11.09
CA SER A 95 -3.39 14.02 10.69
C SER A 95 -4.21 13.56 11.90
N PRO A 96 -5.49 13.98 12.02
CA PRO A 96 -6.32 13.65 13.19
C PRO A 96 -6.80 12.19 13.20
N VAL A 97 -6.69 11.48 12.07
CA VAL A 97 -7.13 10.09 11.91
C VAL A 97 -6.12 9.34 11.05
N VAL A 98 -5.67 8.19 11.53
CA VAL A 98 -4.90 7.22 10.75
C VAL A 98 -5.77 5.98 10.58
N PRO A 99 -6.22 5.65 9.36
CA PRO A 99 -6.97 4.42 9.11
C PRO A 99 -6.17 3.20 9.57
N ALA A 100 -6.86 2.19 10.11
CA ALA A 100 -6.24 0.92 10.45
C ALA A 100 -5.76 0.21 9.16
N GLY A 101 -4.60 -0.45 9.23
CA GLY A 101 -4.01 -1.18 8.12
C GLY A 101 -2.52 -0.85 7.94
N GLY A 102 -1.98 -1.25 6.80
CA GLY A 102 -0.61 -0.97 6.40
C GLY A 102 -0.54 -0.46 4.97
N TYR A 103 0.58 0.17 4.64
CA TYR A 103 0.88 0.68 3.29
C TYR A 103 2.13 0.01 2.75
N ALA A 104 2.13 -0.32 1.46
CA ALA A 104 3.36 -0.56 0.71
C ALA A 104 3.79 0.76 0.07
N PHE A 105 5.07 1.10 0.17
CA PHE A 105 5.65 2.26 -0.50
C PHE A 105 7.03 1.90 -1.06
N VAL A 106 7.48 2.69 -2.03
CA VAL A 106 8.80 2.57 -2.66
C VAL A 106 9.39 3.97 -2.83
N ASP A 107 10.71 4.09 -2.70
CA ASP A 107 11.40 5.35 -3.00
C ASP A 107 11.16 5.72 -4.47
N ALA A 108 10.79 6.97 -4.73
CA ALA A 108 10.53 7.44 -6.09
C ALA A 108 11.74 7.24 -7.03
N ARG A 109 12.96 7.26 -6.50
CA ARG A 109 14.19 7.03 -7.26
C ARG A 109 14.37 5.55 -7.62
N ASP A 110 14.07 4.65 -6.68
CA ASP A 110 14.12 3.21 -6.92
C ASP A 110 13.04 2.78 -7.92
N ALA A 111 11.85 3.38 -7.84
CA ALA A 111 10.79 3.17 -8.82
C ALA A 111 11.20 3.65 -10.22
N ALA A 112 11.87 4.80 -10.32
CA ALA A 112 12.38 5.30 -11.60
C ALA A 112 13.44 4.36 -12.20
N GLU A 113 14.38 3.86 -11.39
CA GLU A 113 15.34 2.85 -11.84
C GLU A 113 14.62 1.56 -12.29
N GLY A 114 13.63 1.10 -11.53
CA GLY A 114 12.79 -0.05 -11.86
C GLY A 114 12.05 0.12 -13.20
N MET A 115 11.50 1.30 -13.47
CA MET A 115 10.84 1.60 -14.75
C MET A 115 11.82 1.57 -15.93
N ILE A 116 13.04 2.11 -15.76
CA ILE A 116 14.08 2.03 -16.79
C ILE A 116 14.49 0.57 -17.05
N LEU A 117 14.64 -0.23 -16.00
CA LEU A 117 14.96 -1.64 -16.12
C LEU A 117 13.83 -2.43 -16.78
N ALA A 118 12.57 -2.11 -16.47
CA ALA A 118 11.41 -2.71 -17.12
C ALA A 118 11.37 -2.40 -18.61
N LEU A 119 11.68 -1.15 -19.00
CA LEU A 119 11.78 -0.77 -20.42
C LEU A 119 12.90 -1.54 -21.15
N GLN A 120 14.02 -1.79 -20.49
CA GLN A 120 15.20 -2.43 -21.12
C GLN A 120 15.16 -3.96 -21.10
N LYS A 121 14.53 -4.55 -20.09
CA LYS A 121 14.65 -5.98 -19.73
C LYS A 121 13.32 -6.65 -19.38
N GLY A 122 12.22 -5.90 -19.40
CA GLY A 122 10.89 -6.41 -19.12
C GLY A 122 10.48 -7.47 -20.13
N ARG A 123 9.50 -8.29 -19.74
CA ARG A 123 8.80 -9.19 -20.65
C ARG A 123 7.46 -8.53 -20.98
N ALA A 124 7.17 -8.44 -22.27
CA ALA A 124 5.93 -7.88 -22.76
C ALA A 124 4.77 -8.87 -22.58
N GLY A 125 3.55 -8.31 -22.60
CA GLY A 125 2.31 -9.07 -22.53
C GLY A 125 1.79 -9.34 -21.11
N PRO A 126 0.63 -10.01 -21.02
CA PRO A 126 -0.01 -10.39 -19.76
C PRO A 126 0.69 -11.53 -19.01
#